data_AF-A0A534A5U3-F1
#
_entry.id   AF-A0A534A5U3-F1
#
_cell.length_a   1.000
_cell.length_b   1.000
_cell.length_c   1.000
_cell.angle_alpha   90.00
_cell.angle_beta   90.00
_cell.angle_gamma   90.00
#
_symmetry.space_group_name_H-M   'P 1'
#
loop_
_entity.id
_entity.type
_entity.pdbx_description
1 polymer ?
#
loop_
_entity_poly.entity_id
_entity_poly.type
_entity_poly.pdbx_seq_one_letter_code
_entity_poly.pdbx_strand_id
1 'polypeptide(L)'
;DYSVDASRAAAFYAAIRRYWPALKDGALQPAYAGVRPKLSGPGEPAADFRIDNARTHGVPPVVNLFGIESPGLTASLAIASEVAARS
;
A
#
# COMPACT_ATOMS: atom_id res chain seq x y z
N ASP A 1 -5.46 -16.29 1.76
CA ASP A 1 -6.74 -15.65 1.42
C ASP A 1 -6.81 -14.29 2.10
N TYR A 2 -7.63 -13.35 1.64
CA TYR A 2 -7.74 -12.00 2.23
C TYR A 2 -8.60 -11.97 3.50
N SER A 3 -8.72 -13.08 4.24
CA SER A 3 -9.49 -13.11 5.47
C SER A 3 -8.85 -12.24 6.54
N VAL A 4 -9.70 -11.57 7.32
CA VAL A 4 -9.27 -10.74 8.45
C VAL A 4 -9.39 -11.59 9.71
N ASP A 5 -8.25 -11.90 10.33
CA ASP A 5 -8.20 -12.58 11.61
C ASP A 5 -8.80 -11.70 12.72
N ALA A 6 -9.95 -12.13 13.23
CA ALA A 6 -10.68 -11.42 14.29
C ALA A 6 -9.87 -11.28 15.59
N SER A 7 -8.90 -12.16 15.85
CA SER A 7 -8.04 -12.07 17.05
C SER A 7 -7.18 -10.81 17.06
N ARG A 8 -6.90 -10.22 15.88
CA ARG A 8 -6.15 -8.97 15.76
C ARG A 8 -6.86 -7.78 16.39
N ALA A 9 -8.18 -7.84 16.58
CA ALA A 9 -8.97 -6.75 17.15
C ALA A 9 -8.47 -6.33 18.55
N ALA A 10 -7.93 -7.25 19.36
CA ALA A 10 -7.43 -6.95 20.70
C ALA A 10 -6.33 -5.87 20.69
N ALA A 11 -5.39 -5.94 19.73
CA ALA A 11 -4.33 -4.94 19.59
C ALA A 11 -4.90 -3.57 19.15
N PHE A 12 -5.94 -3.57 18.31
CA PHE A 12 -6.62 -2.35 17.86
C PHE A 12 -7.36 -1.67 19.02
N TYR A 13 -8.05 -2.41 19.87
CA TYR A 13 -8.69 -1.85 21.08
C TYR A 13 -7.69 -1.11 21.96
N ALA A 14 -6.55 -1.74 22.26
CA ALA A 14 -5.50 -1.14 23.09
C ALA A 14 -4.95 0.16 22.46
N ALA A 15 -4.72 0.16 21.14
CA ALA A 15 -4.22 1.33 20.42
C ALA A 15 -5.26 2.47 20.33
N ILE A 16 -6.51 2.15 19.96
CA ILE A 16 -7.58 3.14 19.76
C ILE A 16 -7.95 3.83 21.06
N ARG A 17 -8.02 3.10 22.18
CA ARG A 17 -8.39 3.65 23.50
C ARG A 17 -7.42 4.70 24.02
N ARG A 18 -6.21 4.81 23.46
CA ARG A 18 -5.28 5.90 23.76
C ARG A 18 -5.82 7.28 23.34
N TYR A 19 -6.68 7.34 22.33
CA TYR A 19 -7.29 8.58 21.83
C TYR A 19 -8.84 8.55 21.85
N TRP A 20 -9.47 7.40 22.05
CA TRP A 20 -10.91 7.27 22.26
C TRP A 20 -11.23 6.29 23.41
N PRO A 21 -11.10 6.71 24.68
CA PRO A 21 -11.25 5.82 25.84
C PRO A 21 -12.64 5.18 25.97
N ALA A 22 -13.69 5.85 25.47
CA ALA A 22 -15.07 5.38 25.55
C ALA A 22 -15.45 4.30 24.50
N LEU A 23 -14.50 3.82 23.69
CA LEU A 23 -14.75 2.74 22.73
C LEU A 23 -15.23 1.48 23.45
N LYS A 24 -16.49 1.08 23.17
CA LYS A 24 -17.14 -0.09 23.77
C LYS A 24 -16.52 -1.41 23.29
N ASP A 25 -16.51 -2.41 24.17
CA ASP A 25 -16.17 -3.78 23.79
C ASP A 25 -17.15 -4.31 22.71
N GLY A 26 -16.67 -5.15 21.81
CA GLY A 26 -17.45 -5.71 20.69
C GLY A 26 -17.75 -4.74 19.54
N ALA A 27 -17.42 -3.45 19.66
CA ALA A 27 -17.65 -2.46 18.60
C ALA A 27 -16.79 -2.62 17.33
N LEU A 28 -15.65 -3.33 17.38
CA LEU A 28 -14.80 -3.59 16.21
C LEU A 28 -15.23 -4.89 15.53
N GLN A 29 -15.52 -4.82 14.23
CA GLN A 29 -15.88 -5.97 13.41
C GLN A 29 -14.88 -6.12 12.25
N PRO A 30 -14.45 -7.34 11.91
CA PRO A 30 -13.60 -7.58 10.74
C PRO A 30 -14.28 -7.04 9.48
N ALA A 31 -13.55 -6.24 8.69
CA ALA A 31 -14.09 -5.64 7.47
C ALA A 31 -13.37 -6.21 6.23
N TYR A 32 -12.17 -5.71 5.94
CA TYR A 32 -11.40 -6.11 4.76
C TYR A 32 -9.89 -6.06 5.02
N ALA A 33 -9.13 -6.78 4.19
CA ALA A 33 -7.68 -6.71 4.14
C ALA A 33 -7.21 -6.26 2.76
N GLY A 34 -6.03 -5.66 2.70
CA GLY A 34 -5.35 -5.31 1.45
C GLY A 34 -3.87 -5.66 1.55
N VAL A 35 -3.24 -5.93 0.40
CA VAL A 35 -1.80 -6.20 0.28
C VAL A 35 -1.17 -5.00 -0.42
N ARG A 36 -0.09 -4.47 0.15
CA ARG A 36 0.69 -3.39 -0.49
C ARG A 36 1.75 -4.00 -1.41
N PRO A 37 1.91 -3.51 -2.64
CA PRO A 37 2.98 -3.94 -3.54
C PRO A 37 4.31 -3.34 -3.08
N LYS A 38 4.99 -3.99 -2.14
CA LYS A 38 6.26 -3.52 -1.56
C LYS A 38 7.45 -3.88 -2.45
N LEU A 39 8.42 -2.98 -2.54
CA LEU A 39 9.74 -3.22 -3.16
C LEU A 39 10.85 -3.51 -2.15
N SER A 40 10.62 -3.21 -0.86
CA SER A 40 11.56 -3.47 0.23
C SER A 40 11.06 -4.58 1.15
N GLY A 41 12.00 -5.33 1.72
CA GLY A 41 11.73 -6.36 2.72
C GLY A 41 11.39 -5.82 4.11
N PRO A 42 10.99 -6.70 5.04
CA PRO A 42 10.78 -6.34 6.44
C PRO A 42 12.05 -5.75 7.07
N GLY A 43 11.96 -4.56 7.65
CA GLY A 43 13.07 -3.87 8.31
C GLY A 43 13.98 -3.05 7.39
N GLU A 44 13.79 -3.14 6.07
CA GLU A 44 14.51 -2.31 5.10
C GLU A 44 13.87 -0.92 4.95
N PRO A 45 14.65 0.10 4.55
CA PRO A 45 14.09 1.40 4.19
C PRO A 45 13.00 1.26 3.12
N ALA A 46 11.93 2.03 3.26
CA ALA A 46 10.87 2.06 2.25
C ALA A 46 11.45 2.56 0.92
N ALA A 47 11.34 1.72 -0.12
CA ALA A 47 11.72 2.08 -1.47
C ALA A 47 10.68 3.03 -2.08
N ASP A 48 11.14 3.88 -2.99
CA ASP A 48 10.29 4.77 -3.77
C ASP A 48 9.53 4.00 -4.87
N PHE A 49 8.55 4.66 -5.50
CA PHE A 49 7.88 4.15 -6.70
C PHE A 49 8.90 3.94 -7.82
N ARG A 50 8.78 2.83 -8.55
CA ARG A 50 9.66 2.54 -9.68
C ARG A 50 8.85 2.45 -10.97
N ILE A 51 9.18 3.32 -11.92
CA ILE A 51 8.57 3.38 -13.26
C ILE A 51 9.67 3.13 -14.29
N ASP A 52 9.72 1.90 -14.79
CA ASP A 52 10.76 1.46 -15.73
C ASP A 52 10.19 1.37 -17.14
N ASN A 53 10.90 1.91 -18.13
CA ASN A 53 10.56 1.80 -19.55
C ASN A 53 11.66 1.03 -20.31
N ALA A 54 11.53 0.98 -21.64
CA ALA A 54 12.51 0.34 -22.52
C ALA A 54 13.95 0.87 -22.36
N ARG A 55 14.16 2.12 -21.88
CA ARG A 55 15.52 2.62 -21.58
C ARG A 55 16.13 1.96 -20.35
N THR A 56 15.31 1.52 -19.40
CA THR A 56 15.75 0.82 -18.19
C THR A 56 15.92 -0.68 -18.43
N HIS A 57 14.95 -1.33 -19.09
CA HIS A 57 14.91 -2.80 -19.21
C HIS A 57 15.06 -3.36 -20.63
N GLY A 58 15.17 -2.51 -21.67
CA GLY A 58 15.45 -2.94 -23.04
C GLY A 58 14.29 -3.56 -23.83
N VAL A 59 13.05 -3.49 -23.32
CA VAL A 59 11.87 -4.15 -23.93
C VAL A 59 10.80 -3.13 -24.33
N PRO A 60 10.79 -2.63 -25.57
CA PRO A 60 9.73 -1.75 -26.07
C PRO A 60 8.46 -2.53 -26.48
N PRO A 61 7.24 -1.97 -26.34
CA PRO A 61 6.89 -0.66 -25.77
C PRO A 61 6.44 -0.74 -24.29
N VAL A 62 6.97 -1.68 -23.51
CA VAL A 62 6.47 -1.98 -22.16
C VAL A 62 6.96 -0.93 -21.15
N VAL A 63 6.06 -0.53 -20.24
CA VAL A 63 6.38 0.25 -19.04
C VAL A 63 5.91 -0.54 -17.82
N ASN A 64 6.80 -0.75 -16.85
CA ASN A 64 6.49 -1.44 -15.61
C ASN A 64 6.36 -0.45 -14.45
N LEU A 65 5.30 -0.61 -13.65
CA LEU A 65 5.05 0.17 -12.44
C LEU A 65 5.20 -0.75 -11.23
N PHE A 66 6.23 -0.54 -10.42
CA PHE A 66 6.48 -1.30 -9.22
C PHE A 66 6.41 -0.42 -7.98
N GLY A 67 6.08 -1.03 -6.85
CA GLY A 67 6.13 -0.31 -5.58
C GLY A 67 5.01 0.71 -5.39
N ILE A 68 3.98 0.75 -6.25
CA ILE A 68 2.90 1.75 -6.21
C ILE A 68 1.95 1.47 -5.01
N GLU A 69 2.47 1.63 -3.80
CA GLU A 69 1.71 1.64 -2.56
C GLU A 69 1.20 3.05 -2.24
N SER A 70 0.76 3.33 -1.01
CA SER A 70 0.35 4.70 -0.62
C SER A 70 1.53 5.67 -0.73
N PRO A 71 1.38 6.86 -1.35
CA PRO A 71 0.13 7.51 -1.77
C PRO A 71 -0.25 7.33 -3.26
N GLY A 72 -0.13 6.14 -3.83
CA GLY A 72 -0.28 5.85 -5.26
C GLY A 72 -1.66 6.18 -5.84
N LEU A 73 -2.75 5.98 -5.07
CA LEU A 73 -4.08 6.41 -5.51
C LEU A 73 -4.15 7.94 -5.64
N THR A 74 -3.67 8.67 -4.63
CA THR A 74 -3.61 10.13 -4.65
C THR A 74 -2.71 10.65 -5.78
N ALA A 75 -1.60 9.96 -6.07
CA ALA A 75 -0.65 10.31 -7.11
C ALA A 75 -1.00 9.75 -8.52
N SER A 76 -2.14 9.09 -8.69
CA SER A 76 -2.46 8.32 -9.90
C SER A 76 -2.36 9.11 -11.21
N LEU A 77 -2.86 10.35 -11.24
CA LEU A 77 -2.76 11.21 -12.43
C LEU A 77 -1.32 11.66 -12.71
N ALA A 78 -0.54 11.92 -11.67
CA ALA A 78 0.87 12.28 -11.84
C ALA A 78 1.69 11.08 -12.36
N ILE A 79 1.40 9.88 -11.87
CA ILE A 79 2.00 8.63 -12.37
C ILE A 79 1.66 8.43 -13.84
N ALA A 80 0.39 8.66 -14.25
CA ALA A 80 0.00 8.54 -15.64
C ALA A 80 0.74 9.55 -16.54
N SER A 81 0.90 10.80 -16.10
CA SER A 81 1.69 11.80 -16.80
C SER A 81 3.16 11.39 -16.96
N GLU A 82 3.75 10.82 -15.91
CA GLU A 82 5.14 10.34 -15.95
C GLU A 82 5.31 9.17 -16.93
N VAL A 83 4.35 8.24 -16.97
CA VAL A 83 4.34 7.14 -17.94
C VAL A 83 4.25 7.69 -19.37
N ALA A 84 3.37 8.66 -19.62
CA ALA A 84 3.20 9.26 -20.95
C ALA A 84 4.48 10.00 -21.41
N ALA A 85 5.17 10.69 -20.50
CA ALA A 85 6.41 11.39 -20.80
C ALA A 85 7.61 10.45 -21.08
N ARG A 86 7.55 9.20 -20.59
CA ARG A 86 8.59 8.17 -20.76
C ARG A 86 8.34 7.21 -21.91
N SER A 87 7.15 7.26 -22.51
CA SER A 87 6.71 6.36 -23.60
C SER A 87 7.32 6.73 -24.95
#